data_AF-A0A3Z6QRU1-F1
#
_entry.id   AF-A0A3Z6QRU1-F1
#
_cell.length_a   1.000
_cell.length_b   1.000
_cell.length_c   1.000
_cell.angle_alpha   90.00
_cell.angle_beta   90.00
_cell.angle_gamma   90.00
#
_symmetry.space_group_name_H-M   'P 1'
#
loop_
_entity.id
_entity.type
_entity.pdbx_description
1 polymer ?
#
loop_
_entity_poly.entity_id
_entity_poly.type
_entity_poly.pdbx_seq_one_letter_code
_entity_poly.pdbx_strand_id
1 'polypeptide(L)'
;GNPSPGNKAGGITTLEEKSLGCIHKGGHRPVVEVTEYAQSPQKRGLIIMDTPGYDMASVTGVAAGGAQVMVFTTGRGTPIGTQIMPVIKVTANDITWQKMSDNIDLNVSAILTGTSSASEEGLRILEEVIHVANGKMTKSEALGFNDLAISRVCNYV
;
A
#
# COMPACT_ATOMS: atom_id res chain seq x y z
N GLY A 1 4.37 19.61 4.78
CA GLY A 1 5.68 18.94 4.68
C GLY A 1 5.60 17.53 5.20
N ASN A 2 6.41 16.61 4.68
CA ASN A 2 6.58 15.27 5.22
C ASN A 2 7.75 15.27 6.23
N PRO A 3 7.67 14.56 7.37
CA PRO A 3 6.52 13.79 7.87
C PRO A 3 5.30 14.67 8.16
N SER A 4 4.09 14.17 7.86
CA SER A 4 2.84 14.90 8.12
C SER A 4 2.60 15.11 9.63
N PRO A 5 1.76 16.06 10.07
CA PRO A 5 1.44 16.23 11.48
C PRO A 5 0.96 14.93 12.15
N GLY A 6 0.17 14.14 11.42
CA GLY A 6 -0.30 12.84 11.88
C GLY A 6 0.80 11.77 11.97
N ASN A 7 1.86 11.85 11.15
CA ASN A 7 3.03 10.98 11.26
C ASN A 7 3.89 11.37 12.47
N LYS A 8 4.11 12.67 12.69
CA LYS A 8 4.87 13.17 13.85
C LYS A 8 4.20 12.80 15.17
N ALA A 9 2.89 12.99 15.26
CA ALA A 9 2.11 12.57 16.43
C ALA A 9 2.13 11.04 16.64
N GLY A 10 2.35 10.27 15.57
CA GLY A 10 2.53 8.82 15.61
C GLY A 10 3.95 8.35 15.90
N GLY A 11 4.87 9.27 16.23
CA GLY A 11 6.25 8.94 16.62
C GLY A 11 7.29 9.01 15.51
N ILE A 12 6.92 9.30 14.25
CA ILE A 12 7.88 9.44 13.15
C ILE A 12 8.55 10.81 13.23
N THR A 13 9.84 10.80 13.56
CA THR A 13 10.60 12.02 13.88
C THR A 13 11.20 12.68 12.64
N THR A 14 11.66 11.88 11.68
CA THR A 14 12.39 12.36 10.49
C THR A 14 11.84 11.78 9.18
N LEU A 15 12.23 12.39 8.05
CA LEU A 15 11.86 11.88 6.73
C LEU A 15 12.64 10.60 6.39
N GLU A 16 13.86 10.49 6.90
CA GLU A 16 14.75 9.35 6.76
C GLU A 16 14.14 8.12 7.43
N GLU A 17 13.65 8.27 8.66
CA GLU A 17 12.96 7.21 9.41
C GLU A 17 11.74 6.69 8.64
N LYS A 18 10.92 7.60 8.11
CA LYS A 18 9.78 7.25 7.25
C LYS A 18 10.22 6.50 5.99
N SER A 19 11.30 6.96 5.35
CA SER A 19 11.79 6.37 4.10
C SER A 19 12.37 4.97 4.32
N LEU A 20 13.08 4.76 5.43
CA LEU A 20 13.60 3.45 5.84
C LEU A 20 12.47 2.43 6.09
N GLY A 21 11.37 2.85 6.73
CA GLY A 21 10.18 2.02 6.85
C GLY A 21 9.51 1.75 5.49
N CYS A 22 9.51 2.75 4.60
CA CYS A 22 8.91 2.60 3.28
C CYS A 22 9.62 1.55 2.41
N ILE A 23 10.96 1.59 2.34
CA ILE A 23 11.75 0.68 1.50
C ILE A 23 11.67 -0.77 1.98
N HIS A 24 11.43 -1.00 3.28
CA HIS A 24 11.30 -2.34 3.86
C HIS A 24 10.18 -3.17 3.22
N LYS A 25 9.16 -2.52 2.64
CA LYS A 25 8.07 -3.19 1.89
C LYS A 25 8.56 -3.90 0.63
N GLY A 26 9.68 -3.48 0.05
CA GLY A 26 10.30 -4.16 -1.10
C GLY A 26 10.96 -5.49 -0.74
N GLY A 27 11.11 -5.79 0.56
CA GLY A 27 11.84 -6.96 1.04
C GLY A 27 13.32 -6.89 0.71
N HIS A 28 13.94 -8.05 0.47
CA HIS A 28 15.38 -8.19 0.27
C HIS A 28 15.76 -8.67 -1.14
N ARG A 29 14.80 -8.74 -2.06
CA ARG A 29 15.07 -9.12 -3.46
C ARG A 29 15.82 -7.99 -4.17
N PRO A 30 16.74 -8.31 -5.11
CA PRO A 30 17.36 -7.28 -5.94
C PRO A 30 16.32 -6.51 -6.76
N VAL A 31 16.45 -5.19 -6.81
CA VAL A 31 15.69 -4.35 -7.73
C VAL A 31 16.17 -4.64 -9.15
N VAL A 32 15.28 -5.06 -10.04
CA VAL A 32 15.63 -5.46 -11.41
C VAL A 32 15.34 -4.38 -12.44
N GLU A 33 14.44 -3.44 -12.12
CA GLU A 33 13.97 -2.39 -13.01
C GLU A 33 13.42 -1.22 -12.18
N VAL A 34 13.59 -0.01 -12.72
CA VAL A 34 12.92 1.22 -12.25
C VAL A 34 12.14 1.78 -13.43
N THR A 35 10.87 2.11 -13.23
CA THR A 35 9.97 2.58 -14.30
C THR A 35 9.46 3.99 -14.02
N GLU A 36 9.20 4.75 -15.08
CA GLU A 36 8.51 6.03 -14.99
C GLU A 36 7.04 5.85 -14.57
N TYR A 37 6.39 6.95 -14.18
CA TYR A 37 4.99 6.96 -13.79
C TYR A 37 4.09 6.33 -14.85
N ALA A 38 3.31 5.29 -14.47
CA ALA A 38 2.42 4.53 -15.34
C ALA A 38 3.10 3.77 -16.51
N GLN A 39 4.43 3.67 -16.53
CA GLN A 39 5.14 2.87 -17.53
C GLN A 39 5.04 1.38 -17.18
N SER A 40 4.64 0.56 -18.16
CA SER A 40 4.59 -0.89 -17.98
C SER A 40 5.99 -1.52 -17.84
N PRO A 41 6.25 -2.31 -16.78
CA PRO A 41 7.54 -2.96 -16.61
C PRO A 41 7.86 -3.98 -17.69
N GLN A 42 9.15 -4.14 -18.00
CA GLN A 42 9.65 -5.09 -19.00
C GLN A 42 10.30 -6.34 -18.40
N LYS A 43 10.60 -6.33 -17.09
CA LYS A 43 11.21 -7.46 -16.36
C LYS A 43 10.25 -8.09 -15.36
N ARG A 44 10.66 -9.24 -14.80
CA ARG A 44 9.97 -9.92 -13.69
C ARG A 44 10.87 -9.92 -12.46
N GLY A 45 10.37 -9.46 -11.32
CA GLY A 45 11.14 -9.33 -10.09
C GLY A 45 10.62 -8.19 -9.19
N LEU A 46 11.48 -7.66 -8.33
CA LEU A 46 11.19 -6.43 -7.60
C LEU A 46 11.43 -5.22 -8.51
N ILE A 47 10.37 -4.45 -8.74
CA ILE A 47 10.36 -3.30 -9.65
C ILE A 47 9.88 -2.09 -8.86
N ILE A 48 10.56 -0.95 -9.04
CA ILE A 48 10.19 0.31 -8.40
C ILE A 48 9.64 1.24 -9.46
N MET A 49 8.39 1.70 -9.30
CA MET A 49 7.84 2.76 -10.14
C MET A 49 8.04 4.10 -9.44
N ASP A 50 8.60 5.08 -10.15
CA ASP A 50 8.65 6.46 -9.66
C ASP A 50 7.25 7.06 -9.70
N THR A 51 6.68 7.30 -8.52
CA THR A 51 5.31 7.80 -8.36
C THR A 51 5.29 8.99 -7.39
N PRO A 52 4.30 9.89 -7.51
CA PRO A 52 4.15 10.99 -6.55
C PRO A 52 3.87 10.47 -5.15
N GLY A 53 4.30 11.21 -4.12
CA GLY A 53 4.04 10.84 -2.72
C GLY A 53 2.58 10.99 -2.25
N TYR A 54 1.64 11.36 -3.12
CA TYR A 54 0.21 11.38 -2.81
C TYR A 54 -0.41 10.02 -3.13
N ASP A 55 -0.97 9.37 -2.11
CA ASP A 55 -1.42 7.97 -2.15
C ASP A 55 -2.26 7.64 -3.39
N MET A 56 -3.30 8.42 -3.70
CA MET A 56 -4.18 8.12 -4.83
C MET A 56 -3.49 8.28 -6.18
N ALA A 57 -2.61 9.28 -6.33
CA ALA A 57 -1.84 9.45 -7.56
C ALA A 57 -0.85 8.30 -7.75
N SER A 58 -0.21 7.84 -6.67
CA SER A 58 0.69 6.68 -6.70
C SER A 58 -0.04 5.39 -7.07
N VAL A 59 -1.12 5.06 -6.36
CA VAL A 59 -1.94 3.86 -6.60
C VAL A 59 -2.45 3.83 -8.05
N THR A 60 -2.93 4.97 -8.57
CA THR A 60 -3.40 5.10 -9.96
C THR A 60 -2.28 4.83 -10.96
N GLY A 61 -1.06 5.34 -10.72
CA GLY A 61 0.09 5.11 -11.59
C GLY A 61 0.50 3.64 -11.63
N VAL A 62 0.54 2.99 -10.45
CA VAL A 62 0.88 1.56 -10.34
C VAL A 62 -0.16 0.69 -11.04
N ALA A 63 -1.45 1.01 -10.90
CA ALA A 63 -2.52 0.35 -11.65
C ALA A 63 -2.35 0.53 -13.16
N ALA A 64 -2.12 1.77 -13.62
CA ALA A 64 -1.93 2.08 -15.03
C ALA A 64 -0.69 1.41 -15.65
N GLY A 65 0.36 1.17 -14.87
CA GLY A 65 1.53 0.39 -15.30
C GLY A 65 1.26 -1.13 -15.42
N GLY A 66 0.11 -1.61 -14.93
CA GLY A 66 -0.33 -2.99 -15.11
C GLY A 66 -0.46 -3.82 -13.83
N ALA A 67 -0.32 -3.24 -12.64
CA ALA A 67 -0.59 -3.96 -11.40
C ALA A 67 -2.06 -4.40 -11.32
N GLN A 68 -2.29 -5.61 -10.83
CA GLN A 68 -3.63 -6.24 -10.77
C GLN A 68 -4.22 -6.29 -9.35
N VAL A 69 -3.37 -6.19 -8.32
CA VAL A 69 -3.78 -6.19 -6.91
C VAL A 69 -2.85 -5.23 -6.16
N MET A 70 -3.42 -4.44 -5.25
CA MET A 70 -2.66 -3.54 -4.38
C MET A 70 -2.76 -3.97 -2.93
N VAL A 71 -1.62 -4.06 -2.26
CA VAL A 71 -1.55 -4.20 -0.80
C VAL A 71 -1.20 -2.84 -0.21
N PHE A 72 -2.17 -2.20 0.44
CA PHE A 72 -2.03 -0.85 1.00
C PHE A 72 -1.93 -0.91 2.52
N THR A 73 -0.75 -0.60 3.06
CA THR A 73 -0.54 -0.54 4.51
C THR A 73 -1.05 0.79 5.08
N THR A 74 -1.89 0.76 6.10
CA THR A 74 -2.38 1.97 6.78
C THR A 74 -2.30 1.86 8.30
N GLY A 75 -1.70 2.87 8.94
CA GLY A 75 -1.65 2.98 10.39
C GLY A 75 -2.78 3.80 11.00
N ARG A 76 -3.59 4.46 10.17
CA ARG A 76 -4.68 5.37 10.58
C ARG A 76 -6.02 5.09 9.88
N GLY A 77 -6.10 4.00 9.11
CA GLY A 77 -7.35 3.57 8.48
C GLY A 77 -7.77 4.42 7.28
N THR A 78 -6.82 4.83 6.44
CA THR A 78 -7.11 5.53 5.18
C THR A 78 -8.18 4.76 4.39
N PRO A 79 -9.34 5.35 4.06
CA PRO A 79 -10.42 4.67 3.36
C PRO A 79 -10.17 4.61 1.85
N ILE A 80 -8.95 4.23 1.46
CA ILE A 80 -8.55 4.21 0.06
C ILE A 80 -9.20 3.03 -0.69
N GLY A 81 -9.62 3.28 -1.93
CA GLY A 81 -10.10 2.29 -2.88
C GLY A 81 -9.91 2.77 -4.31
N THR A 82 -10.02 1.87 -5.29
CA THR A 82 -9.95 2.25 -6.71
C THR A 82 -10.81 1.30 -7.53
N GLN A 83 -11.33 1.81 -8.65
CA GLN A 83 -12.10 1.01 -9.61
C GLN A 83 -11.22 0.19 -10.56
N ILE A 84 -9.91 0.47 -10.63
CA ILE A 84 -9.01 -0.13 -11.62
C ILE A 84 -8.46 -1.47 -11.15
N MET A 85 -8.20 -1.61 -9.84
CA MET A 85 -7.69 -2.84 -9.22
C MET A 85 -8.18 -2.97 -7.77
N PRO A 86 -8.38 -4.18 -7.24
CA PRO A 86 -8.69 -4.37 -5.83
C PRO A 86 -7.56 -3.87 -4.92
N VAL A 87 -7.95 -3.26 -3.79
CA VAL A 87 -7.02 -2.72 -2.77
C VAL A 87 -7.24 -3.43 -1.45
N ILE A 88 -6.28 -4.25 -1.06
CA ILE A 88 -6.23 -4.95 0.22
C ILE A 88 -5.60 -4.00 1.24
N LYS A 89 -6.39 -3.51 2.19
CA LYS A 89 -5.93 -2.66 3.28
C LYS A 89 -5.43 -3.51 4.44
N VAL A 90 -4.19 -3.26 4.83
CA VAL A 90 -3.50 -3.97 5.93
C VAL A 90 -3.12 -2.99 7.03
N THR A 91 -3.35 -3.35 8.29
CA THR A 91 -2.89 -2.56 9.43
C THR A 91 -2.10 -3.40 10.42
N ALA A 92 -1.04 -2.82 10.99
CA ALA A 92 -0.36 -3.36 12.17
C ALA A 92 -0.79 -2.64 13.46
N ASN A 93 -1.72 -1.67 13.37
CA ASN A 93 -2.18 -0.89 14.52
C ASN A 93 -3.50 -1.46 15.04
N ASP A 94 -3.45 -2.17 16.15
CA ASP A 94 -4.62 -2.85 16.71
C ASP A 94 -5.75 -1.87 17.11
N ILE A 95 -5.40 -0.67 17.56
CA ILE A 95 -6.39 0.38 17.88
C ILE A 95 -7.14 0.81 16.61
N THR A 96 -6.43 0.92 15.50
CA THR A 96 -7.04 1.24 14.20
C THR A 96 -7.93 0.10 13.72
N TRP A 97 -7.48 -1.15 13.87
CA TRP A 97 -8.29 -2.31 13.54
C TRP A 97 -9.60 -2.35 14.33
N GLN A 98 -9.55 -2.21 15.66
CA GLN A 98 -10.74 -2.25 16.51
C GLN A 98 -11.79 -1.20 16.12
N LYS A 99 -11.34 -0.03 15.64
CA LYS A 99 -12.22 1.09 15.26
C LYS A 99 -12.70 1.05 13.81
N MET A 100 -11.96 0.39 12.92
CA MET A 100 -12.15 0.48 11.46
C MET A 100 -12.02 -0.89 10.78
N SER A 101 -12.36 -1.97 11.49
CA SER A 101 -12.30 -3.34 10.97
C SER A 101 -13.30 -3.55 9.84
N ASP A 102 -14.34 -2.74 9.71
CA ASP A 102 -15.24 -2.70 8.56
C ASP A 102 -14.58 -2.14 7.28
N ASN A 103 -13.53 -1.33 7.42
CA ASN A 103 -12.77 -0.74 6.32
C ASN A 103 -11.46 -1.48 5.98
N ILE A 104 -10.89 -2.27 6.89
CA ILE A 104 -9.54 -2.85 6.75
C ILE A 104 -9.61 -4.37 6.57
N ASP A 105 -8.94 -4.92 5.55
CA ASP A 105 -9.03 -6.33 5.18
C ASP A 105 -8.26 -7.23 6.15
N LEU A 106 -7.04 -6.84 6.55
CA LEU A 106 -6.18 -7.64 7.42
C LEU A 106 -5.60 -6.85 8.60
N ASN A 107 -5.57 -7.51 9.76
CA ASN A 107 -4.82 -7.10 10.94
C ASN A 107 -3.58 -7.98 11.12
N VAL A 108 -2.41 -7.35 11.10
CA VAL A 108 -1.10 -7.96 11.35
C VAL A 108 -0.45 -7.39 12.62
N SER A 109 -1.25 -6.84 13.54
CA SER A 109 -0.77 -6.31 14.83
C SER A 109 -0.06 -7.37 15.69
N ALA A 110 -0.32 -8.66 15.42
CA ALA A 110 0.33 -9.80 16.07
C ALA A 110 1.87 -9.78 15.97
N ILE A 111 2.43 -9.11 14.94
CA ILE A 111 3.87 -8.89 14.81
C ILE A 111 4.39 -8.02 15.97
N LEU A 112 3.64 -6.97 16.32
CA LEU A 112 4.03 -6.01 17.36
C LEU A 112 3.87 -6.58 18.77
N THR A 113 2.93 -7.51 18.97
CA THR A 113 2.74 -8.22 20.25
C THR A 113 3.66 -9.43 20.40
N GLY A 114 4.42 -9.80 19.36
CA GLY A 114 5.32 -10.95 19.35
C GLY A 114 4.61 -12.31 19.34
N THR A 115 3.30 -12.33 19.08
CA THR A 115 2.50 -13.56 19.03
C THR A 115 2.48 -14.22 17.64
N SER A 116 3.00 -13.52 16.62
CA SER A 116 3.20 -14.02 15.26
C SER A 116 4.46 -13.39 14.67
N SER A 117 5.18 -14.12 13.81
CA SER A 117 6.35 -13.61 13.11
C SER A 117 5.97 -12.82 11.85
N ALA A 118 6.88 -11.96 11.39
CA ALA A 118 6.68 -11.25 10.13
C ALA A 118 6.56 -12.19 8.92
N SER A 119 7.18 -13.38 8.99
CA SER A 119 7.08 -14.39 7.93
C SER A 119 5.69 -15.03 7.89
N GLU A 120 5.12 -15.36 9.05
CA GLU A 120 3.77 -15.94 9.16
C GLU A 120 2.71 -14.93 8.71
N GLU A 121 2.80 -13.68 9.15
CA GLU A 121 1.89 -12.63 8.70
C GLU A 121 2.09 -12.28 7.21
N GLY A 122 3.32 -12.39 6.70
CA GLY A 122 3.59 -12.27 5.27
C GLY A 122 2.90 -13.35 4.43
N LEU A 123 2.85 -14.60 4.92
CA LEU A 123 2.09 -15.68 4.29
C LEU A 123 0.59 -15.42 4.31
N ARG A 124 0.05 -14.90 5.43
CA ARG A 124 -1.37 -14.51 5.51
C ARG A 124 -1.74 -13.40 4.52
N ILE A 125 -0.86 -12.41 4.33
CA ILE A 125 -1.05 -11.38 3.30
C ILE A 125 -1.02 -12.00 1.90
N LEU A 126 -0.10 -12.94 1.63
CA LEU A 126 -0.03 -13.63 0.34
C LEU A 126 -1.29 -14.47 0.06
N GLU A 127 -1.79 -15.19 1.05
CA GLU A 127 -3.05 -15.95 0.95
C GLU A 127 -4.23 -15.03 0.61
N GLU A 128 -4.32 -13.87 1.26
CA GLU A 128 -5.36 -12.89 0.97
C GLU A 128 -5.25 -12.34 -0.46
N VAL A 129 -4.03 -12.05 -0.94
CA VAL A 129 -3.79 -11.67 -2.34
C VAL A 129 -4.27 -12.75 -3.30
N ILE A 130 -4.02 -14.03 -3.00
CA ILE A 130 -4.50 -15.16 -3.80
C ILE A 130 -6.03 -15.23 -3.79
N HIS A 131 -6.69 -15.07 -2.64
CA HIS A 131 -8.16 -15.07 -2.56
C HIS A 131 -8.78 -13.93 -3.36
N VAL A 132 -8.22 -12.73 -3.26
CA VAL A 132 -8.69 -11.55 -4.01
C VAL A 132 -8.47 -11.72 -5.51
N ALA A 133 -7.31 -12.24 -5.92
CA ALA A 133 -7.04 -12.58 -7.32
C ALA A 133 -8.02 -13.64 -7.87
N ASN A 134 -8.61 -14.46 -7.00
CA ASN A 134 -9.65 -15.46 -7.34
C ASN A 134 -11.09 -14.94 -7.15
N GLY A 135 -11.29 -13.63 -6.96
CA GLY A 135 -12.62 -13.00 -6.96
C GLY A 135 -13.22 -12.72 -5.59
N LYS A 136 -12.49 -12.89 -4.49
CA LYS A 136 -12.90 -12.33 -3.19
C LYS A 136 -12.89 -10.81 -3.28
N MET A 137 -14.02 -10.17 -2.98
CA MET A 137 -14.08 -8.71 -2.90
C MET A 137 -13.33 -8.19 -1.68
N THR A 138 -12.55 -7.11 -1.86
CA THR A 138 -11.99 -6.35 -0.74
C THR A 138 -13.06 -5.47 -0.09
N LYS A 139 -12.78 -4.99 1.12
CA LYS A 139 -13.68 -4.07 1.82
C LYS A 139 -13.83 -2.73 1.09
N SER A 140 -12.79 -2.23 0.42
CA SER A 140 -12.94 -1.04 -0.45
C SER A 140 -13.94 -1.26 -1.57
N GLU A 141 -13.90 -2.42 -2.23
CA GLU A 141 -14.86 -2.76 -3.29
C GLU A 141 -16.29 -2.89 -2.72
N ALA A 142 -16.44 -3.61 -1.60
CA ALA A 142 -17.75 -3.80 -0.96
C ALA A 142 -18.39 -2.50 -0.46
N LEU A 143 -17.56 -1.54 -0.01
CA LEU A 143 -18.01 -0.21 0.44
C LEU A 143 -18.15 0.80 -0.72
N GLY A 144 -17.77 0.44 -1.94
CA GLY A 144 -17.86 1.31 -3.11
C GLY A 144 -16.84 2.44 -3.15
N PHE A 145 -15.67 2.27 -2.52
CA PHE A 145 -14.59 3.26 -2.59
C PHE A 145 -13.92 3.22 -3.96
N ASN A 146 -14.08 4.32 -4.69
CA ASN A 146 -13.84 4.40 -6.13
C ASN A 146 -12.98 5.62 -6.47
N ASP A 147 -11.91 5.83 -5.71
CA ASP A 147 -11.06 7.00 -5.87
C ASP A 147 -10.15 6.87 -7.11
N LEU A 148 -9.85 8.00 -7.74
CA LEU A 148 -8.90 8.10 -8.84
C LEU A 148 -8.21 9.47 -8.78
N ALA A 149 -6.89 9.49 -8.92
CA ALA A 149 -6.14 10.73 -9.10
C ALA A 149 -5.01 10.50 -10.09
N ILE A 150 -4.89 11.38 -11.09
CA ILE A 150 -3.80 11.30 -12.07
C ILE A 150 -2.84 12.45 -11.79
N SER A 151 -1.55 12.12 -11.65
CA SER A 151 -0.52 13.14 -11.56
C SER A 151 -0.36 13.83 -12.91
N ARG A 152 -0.76 15.09 -13.01
CA ARG A 152 -0.40 15.94 -14.14
C ARG A 152 0.70 16.88 -13.67
N VAL A 153 1.94 16.56 -14.02
CA VAL A 153 3.00 17.58 -13.99
C VAL A 153 2.67 18.52 -15.13
N CYS A 154 2.19 19.72 -14.82
CA CYS A 154 2.13 20.79 -15.82
C CYS A 154 3.57 21.03 -16.28
N ASN A 155 3.94 20.45 -17.42
CA ASN A 155 5.08 20.90 -18.19
C ASN A 155 4.71 22.30 -18.72
N TYR A 156 4.86 23.32 -17.87
CA TYR A 156 5.07 24.66 -18.37
C TYR A 156 6.43 24.63 -19.07
N VAL A 157 6.36 24.49 -20.40
CA VAL A 157 7.45 24.86 -21.31
C VAL A 157 7.48 26.38 -21.42
#